data_AF-A0A645IHV1-F1
#
_entry.id   AF-A0A645IHV1-F1
#
_cell.length_a   1.000
_cell.length_b   1.000
_cell.length_c   1.000
_cell.angle_alpha   90.00
_cell.angle_beta   90.00
_cell.angle_gamma   90.00
#
_symmetry.space_group_name_H-M   'P 1'
#
loop_
_entity.id
_entity.type
_entity.pdbx_description
1 polymer ?
#
loop_
_entity_poly.entity_id
_entity_poly.type
_entity_poly.pdbx_seq_one_letter_code
_entity_poly.pdbx_strand_id
1 'polypeptide(L)' 'MVFPAEQPVQTKWVYGTNLCAMTPVYDARTHRLIVSSVIDNIGKGAAGQAIQNMNLIMGLPETTGLLVPPMYP' A
#
# COMPACT_ATOMS: atom_id res chain seq x y z
N MET A 1 -0.59 5.40 1.03
CA MET A 1 -1.34 6.18 2.03
C MET A 1 -0.57 6.14 3.34
N VAL A 2 -0.41 7.26 4.01
CA VAL A 2 0.27 7.34 5.31
C VAL A 2 -0.77 7.72 6.36
N PHE A 3 -0.88 6.90 7.41
CA PHE A 3 -1.80 7.08 8.52
C PHE A 3 -1.07 7.63 9.74
N PRO A 4 -1.78 8.34 10.65
CA PRO A 4 -1.19 8.84 11.88
C PRO A 4 -0.80 7.68 12.83
N ALA A 5 0.13 7.94 13.75
CA ALA A 5 0.70 6.92 14.65
C ALA A 5 -0.36 6.22 15.51
N GLU A 6 -1.43 6.93 15.86
CA GLU A 6 -2.57 6.48 16.66
C GLU A 6 -3.48 5.50 15.89
N GLN A 7 -3.29 5.38 14.57
CA GLN A 7 -4.07 4.52 13.70
C GLN A 7 -3.17 3.47 13.02
N PRO A 8 -2.97 2.29 13.63
CA PRO A 8 -2.24 1.19 13.02
C PRO A 8 -2.93 0.70 11.74
N VAL A 9 -2.16 0.58 10.66
CA VAL A 9 -2.63 -0.01 9.41
C VAL A 9 -3.00 -1.50 9.56
N GLN A 10 -4.01 -1.92 8.80
CA GLN A 10 -4.47 -3.31 8.76
C GLN A 10 -4.40 -3.85 7.34
N THR A 11 -3.97 -5.10 7.17
CA THR A 11 -3.82 -5.75 5.84
C THR A 11 -5.10 -5.75 5.02
N LYS A 12 -6.25 -5.88 5.70
CA LYS A 12 -7.58 -5.87 5.10
C LYS A 12 -7.96 -4.55 4.44
N TRP A 13 -7.36 -3.42 4.84
CA TRP A 13 -7.64 -2.11 4.25
C TRP A 13 -7.11 -1.94 2.82
N VAL A 14 -6.27 -2.86 2.36
CA VAL A 14 -5.69 -2.85 1.01
C VAL A 14 -6.05 -4.10 0.21
N TYR A 15 -6.92 -4.97 0.73
CA TYR A 15 -7.28 -6.23 0.11
C TYR A 15 -7.93 -6.03 -1.27
N GLY A 16 -7.40 -6.71 -2.28
CA GLY A 16 -7.84 -6.60 -3.67
C GLY A 16 -7.39 -5.32 -4.39
N THR A 17 -6.51 -4.52 -3.80
CA THR A 17 -6.08 -3.24 -4.37
C THR A 17 -4.62 -3.21 -4.79
N ASN A 18 -4.24 -2.18 -5.55
CA ASN A 18 -2.85 -1.84 -5.82
C ASN A 18 -2.29 -0.77 -4.86
N LEU A 19 -2.85 -0.66 -3.65
CA LEU A 19 -2.46 0.33 -2.64
C LEU A 19 -1.38 -0.20 -1.69
N CYS A 20 -0.53 0.69 -1.22
CA CYS A 20 0.32 0.50 -0.04
C CYS A 20 -0.10 1.51 1.02
N ALA A 21 -0.44 1.01 2.21
CA ALA A 21 -0.80 1.81 3.38
C ALA A 21 0.27 1.64 4.45
N MET A 22 0.64 2.71 5.16
CA MET A 22 1.65 2.63 6.22
C MET A 22 1.37 3.54 7.41
N THR A 23 1.85 3.14 8.58
CA THR A 23 1.83 3.93 9.82
C THR A 23 3.26 4.03 10.37
N PRO A 24 3.82 5.25 10.48
CA PRO A 24 5.06 5.51 11.22
C PRO A 24 4.76 5.77 12.71
N VAL A 25 5.56 5.19 13.60
CA VAL A 25 5.49 5.40 15.05
C VAL A 25 6.89 5.67 15.57
N TYR A 26 7.09 6.81 16.26
CA TYR A 26 8.37 7.16 16.86
C TYR A 26 8.36 6.82 18.36
N ASP A 27 9.24 5.90 18.79
CA ASP A 27 9.48 5.61 20.21
C ASP A 27 10.60 6.52 20.74
N ALA A 28 10.20 7.56 21.47
CA ALA A 28 11.12 8.54 22.05
C ALA A 28 12.04 7.95 23.13
N ARG A 29 11.66 6.86 23.80
CA ARG A 29 12.48 6.20 24.84
C ARG A 29 13.69 5.51 24.23
N THR A 30 13.54 4.98 23.02
CA THR A 30 14.60 4.21 22.32
C THR A 30 15.18 4.93 21.12
N HIS A 31 14.67 6.13 20.79
CA HIS A 31 15.01 6.88 19.58
C HIS A 31 14.83 6.06 18.29
N ARG A 32 13.77 5.24 18.23
CA ARG A 32 13.50 4.37 17.07
C ARG A 32 12.26 4.81 16.32
N LEU A 33 12.37 4.87 15.00
CA LEU A 33 11.21 4.97 14.11
C LEU A 33 10.81 3.56 13.67
N ILE A 34 9.58 3.17 14.01
CA ILE A 34 8.96 1.92 13.59
C ILE A 34 8.00 2.26 12.47
N VAL A 35 8.16 1.63 11.30
CA VAL A 35 7.28 1.83 10.16
C VAL A 35 6.61 0.50 9.84
N SER A 36 5.29 0.45 9.95
CA SER A 36 4.48 -0.69 9.51
C SER A 36 3.86 -0.35 8.16
N SER A 37 3.98 -1.24 7.18
CA SER A 37 3.34 -1.12 5.87
C SER A 37 2.54 -2.37 5.54
N VAL A 38 1.41 -2.18 4.87
CA VAL A 38 0.54 -3.25 4.40
C VAL A 38 0.25 -3.09 2.92
N ILE A 39 0.25 -4.22 2.22
CA ILE A 39 -0.10 -4.38 0.81
C ILE A 39 -0.92 -5.66 0.65
N ASP A 40 -1.72 -5.74 -0.41
CA ASP A 40 -2.14 -7.04 -0.94
C ASP A 40 -0.95 -7.69 -1.64
N ASN A 41 -0.52 -8.87 -1.18
CA ASN A 41 0.67 -9.53 -1.72
C ASN A 41 0.48 -10.11 -3.14
N ILE A 42 -0.77 -10.41 -3.54
CA ILE A 42 -1.10 -10.87 -4.90
C ILE A 42 -1.33 -9.66 -5.83
N GLY A 43 -1.98 -8.62 -5.31
CA GLY A 43 -2.17 -7.34 -5.98
C GLY A 43 -0.88 -6.54 -6.05
N LYS A 44 -0.72 -5.55 -5.17
CA LYS A 44 0.46 -4.67 -5.12
C LYS A 44 1.79 -5.41 -4.92
N GLY A 45 1.79 -6.59 -4.29
CA GLY A 45 3.00 -7.39 -4.13
C GLY A 45 3.42 -8.19 -5.36
N ALA A 46 2.55 -8.32 -6.38
CA ALA A 46 2.85 -9.10 -7.58
C ALA A 46 2.17 -8.54 -8.84
N ALA A 47 0.97 -9.03 -9.19
CA ALA A 47 0.36 -8.80 -10.50
C ALA A 47 0.01 -7.31 -10.73
N GLY A 48 -0.50 -6.64 -9.70
CA GLY A 48 -0.82 -5.21 -9.76
C GLY A 48 0.42 -4.35 -9.98
N GLN A 49 1.57 -4.71 -9.38
CA GLN A 49 2.84 -4.03 -9.62
C GLN A 49 3.37 -4.30 -11.03
N ALA A 50 3.21 -5.52 -11.56
CA ALA A 50 3.59 -5.84 -12.92
C ALA A 50 2.80 -5.01 -13.95
N ILE A 51 1.48 -4.88 -13.77
CA ILE A 51 0.64 -3.99 -14.60
C ILE A 51 1.04 -2.53 -14.42
N GLN A 52 1.35 -2.09 -13.21
CA GLN A 52 1.82 -0.72 -12.97
C GLN A 52 3.12 -0.42 -13.73
N ASN A 53 4.08 -1.34 -13.71
CA ASN A 53 5.33 -1.23 -14.47
C ASN A 53 5.07 -1.25 -15.98
N MET A 54 4.17 -2.13 -16.45
CA MET A 54 3.76 -2.17 -17.86
C MET A 54 3.13 -0.85 -18.31
N ASN A 55 2.27 -0.24 -17.49
CA ASN A 55 1.67 1.06 -17.78
C ASN A 55 2.77 2.11 -18.04
N LEU A 56 3.79 2.15 -17.18
CA LEU A 56 4.93 3.07 -17.35
C LEU A 56 5.71 2.77 -18.65
N ILE A 57 6.02 1.51 -18.94
CA ILE A 57 6.74 1.10 -20.16
C ILE A 57 5.96 1.49 -21.42
N MET A 58 4.63 1.37 -21.38
CA MET A 58 3.75 1.65 -22.52
C MET A 58 3.32 3.13 -22.60
N GLY A 59 3.82 4.00 -21.71
CA GLY A 59 3.46 5.42 -21.68
C GLY A 59 2.00 5.69 -21.27
N LEU A 60 1.36 4.73 -20.60
CA LEU A 60 0.02 4.87 -20.05
C LEU A 60 0.08 5.54 -18.66
N PRO A 61 -1.03 6.16 -18.19
CA PRO A 61 -1.14 6.57 -16.79
C PRO A 61 -0.86 5.40 -15.87
N GLU A 62 0.01 5.58 -14.88
CA GLU A 62 0.47 4.53 -13.96
C GLU A 62 -0.69 3.75 -13.31
N THR A 63 -1.82 4.42 -13.06
CA THR A 63 -3.01 3.88 -12.39
C THR A 63 -4.00 3.17 -13.32
N THR A 64 -3.71 3.08 -14.62
CA THR A 64 -4.59 2.44 -15.60
C THR A 64 -4.90 1.00 -15.21
N GLY A 65 -6.19 0.67 -15.04
CA GLY A 65 -6.64 -0.67 -14.64
C GLY A 65 -6.38 -1.05 -13.18
N LEU A 66 -5.95 -0.12 -12.33
CA LEU A 66 -5.50 -0.41 -10.95
C LEU A 66 -6.29 0.32 -9.85
N LEU A 67 -7.23 1.19 -10.22
CA LEU A 67 -8.07 1.93 -9.28
C LEU A 67 -9.31 1.12 -8.92
N VAL A 68 -9.18 0.28 -7.91
CA VAL A 68 -10.27 -0.51 -7.32
C VAL A 68 -10.33 -0.19 -5.82
N PRO A 69 -11.52 0.09 -5.25
CA PRO A 69 -11.65 0.26 -3.81
C PRO A 69 -11.31 -1.04 -3.08
N PRO A 70 -10.78 -0.97 -1.85
CA PRO A 70 -10.51 -2.17 -1.06
C PRO A 70 -11.81 -2.92 -0.76
N MET A 71 -11.73 -4.25 -0.84
CA MET A 71 -12.83 -5.13 -0.46
C MET A 71 -12.86 -5.29 1.05
N TYR A 72 -14.06 -5.22 1.63
CA TYR A 72 -14.31 -5.40 3.05
C TYR A 72 -15.67 -6.06 3.25
N PRO A 73 -15.84 -6.98 4.23
CA PRO A 73 -14.84 -7.62 5.06
C PRO A 73 -14.02 -8.69 4.32
#